data_AF-A0A401T8Z1-F1
#
_entry.id   AF-A0A401T8Z1-F1
#
_cell.length_a   1.000
_cell.length_b   1.000
_cell.length_c   1.000
_cell.angle_alpha   90.00
_cell.angle_beta   90.00
_cell.angle_gamma   90.00
#
_symmetry.space_group_name_H-M   'P 1'
#
loop_
_entity.id
_entity.type
_entity.pdbx_description
1 polymer ?
#
loop_
_entity_poly.entity_id
_entity_poly.type
_entity_poly.pdbx_seq_one_letter_code
_entity_poly.pdbx_strand_id
1 'polypeptide(L)'
;MNGGTCFVNERDQPKCKCKPRYAGQECEMDQCKDYCQNGGICSASTLGKPACRCPVGFTGPTCKQRVCDSFCLNEGICDVNTGNQPYCYCLPDFTGDRCQYSECYDSNPLHQKFDLSSI
;
A
#
# COMPACT_ATOMS: atom_id res chain seq x y z
N MET A 1 31.25 -14.06 0.74
CA MET A 1 30.10 -13.15 0.47
C MET A 1 28.90 -13.95 0.00
N ASN A 2 27.78 -13.89 0.73
CA ASN A 2 26.39 -14.36 0.47
C ASN A 2 26.07 -15.30 -0.74
N GLY A 3 27.01 -16.18 -1.12
CA GLY A 3 26.91 -17.09 -2.26
C GLY A 3 26.91 -16.44 -3.66
N GLY A 4 27.44 -15.23 -3.83
CA GLY A 4 27.60 -14.59 -5.15
C GLY A 4 28.90 -15.00 -5.88
N THR A 5 28.97 -14.78 -7.19
CA THR A 5 30.19 -15.03 -8.00
C THR A 5 30.80 -13.70 -8.42
N CYS A 6 32.06 -13.46 -8.06
CA CYS A 6 32.77 -12.22 -8.40
C CYS A 6 33.77 -12.43 -9.55
N PHE A 7 33.89 -11.43 -10.42
CA PHE A 7 34.73 -11.42 -11.60
C PHE A 7 35.25 -10.01 -11.85
N VAL A 8 36.30 -9.88 -12.65
CA VAL A 8 36.84 -8.58 -13.07
C VAL A 8 36.24 -8.24 -14.44
N ASN A 9 35.77 -7.00 -14.61
CA ASN A 9 35.24 -6.54 -15.90
C ASN A 9 36.36 -6.06 -16.83
N GLU A 10 36.01 -5.66 -18.05
CA GLU A 10 36.95 -5.19 -19.09
C GLU A 10 37.75 -3.93 -18.72
N ARG A 11 37.43 -3.28 -17.59
CA ARG A 11 38.12 -2.07 -17.08
C ARG A 11 38.91 -2.36 -15.80
N ASP A 12 39.23 -3.62 -15.54
CA ASP A 12 39.90 -4.09 -14.33
C ASP A 12 39.15 -3.78 -13.01
N GLN A 13 37.83 -3.57 -13.09
CA GLN A 13 37.00 -3.32 -11.90
C GLN A 13 36.35 -4.61 -11.40
N PRO A 14 36.42 -4.90 -10.09
CA PRO A 14 35.73 -6.04 -9.50
C PRO A 14 34.21 -5.84 -9.58
N LYS A 15 33.51 -6.86 -10.06
CA LYS A 15 32.04 -6.95 -10.08
C LYS A 15 31.58 -8.28 -9.55
N CYS A 16 30.50 -8.28 -8.78
CA CYS A 16 29.86 -9.50 -8.30
C CYS A 16 28.48 -9.69 -8.92
N LYS A 17 28.21 -10.93 -9.36
CA LYS A 17 26.88 -11.42 -9.71
C LYS A 17 26.24 -11.96 -8.44
N CYS A 18 25.29 -11.21 -7.90
CA CYS A 18 24.60 -11.56 -6.66
C CYS A 18 23.45 -12.54 -6.90
N LYS A 19 23.15 -13.35 -5.88
CA LYS A 19 21.88 -14.08 -5.81
C LYS A 19 20.71 -13.09 -5.73
N PRO A 20 19.48 -13.47 -6.14
CA PRO A 20 18.33 -12.57 -6.19
C PRO A 20 18.06 -11.77 -4.91
N ARG A 21 18.33 -12.37 -3.74
CA ARG A 21 18.10 -11.77 -2.42
C ARG A 21 19.10 -10.67 -2.03
N TYR A 22 20.24 -10.59 -2.72
CA TYR A 22 21.35 -9.74 -2.31
C TYR A 22 21.69 -8.69 -3.38
N ALA A 23 22.27 -7.58 -2.92
CA ALA A 23 22.74 -6.46 -3.73
C ALA A 23 24.01 -5.85 -3.10
N GLY A 24 24.56 -4.83 -3.75
CA GLY A 24 25.84 -4.22 -3.39
C GLY A 24 26.97 -4.68 -4.32
N GLN A 25 28.14 -4.05 -4.21
CA GLN A 25 29.30 -4.41 -5.04
C GLN A 25 29.82 -5.82 -4.71
N GLU A 26 29.63 -6.21 -3.45
CA GLU A 26 30.13 -7.44 -2.84
C GLU A 26 28.98 -8.37 -2.41
N CYS A 27 27.75 -8.09 -2.87
CA CYS A 27 26.54 -8.81 -2.49
C CYS A 27 26.29 -8.82 -0.96
N GLU A 28 26.68 -7.76 -0.28
CA GLU A 28 26.64 -7.59 1.17
C GLU A 28 25.27 -7.15 1.69
N MET A 29 24.44 -6.54 0.85
CA MET A 29 23.13 -6.00 1.24
C MET A 29 22.03 -7.03 0.97
N ASP A 30 21.27 -7.44 1.99
CA ASP A 30 20.01 -8.17 1.78
C ASP A 30 18.93 -7.17 1.36
N GLN A 31 18.42 -7.32 0.14
CA GLN A 31 17.44 -6.40 -0.45
C GLN A 31 16.15 -6.32 0.38
N CYS A 32 15.78 -7.38 1.07
CA CYS A 32 14.53 -7.48 1.79
C CYS A 32 14.65 -7.18 3.28
N LYS A 33 15.87 -7.04 3.79
CA LYS A 33 16.07 -6.65 5.18
C LYS A 33 15.48 -5.25 5.38
N ASP A 34 14.49 -5.17 6.26
CA ASP A 34 13.76 -3.94 6.61
C ASP A 34 13.08 -3.21 5.42
N TYR A 35 12.96 -3.86 4.26
CA TYR A 35 12.33 -3.25 3.08
C TYR A 35 10.81 -3.24 3.18
N CYS A 36 10.21 -4.39 3.51
CA CYS A 36 8.77 -4.50 3.74
C CYS A 36 8.46 -4.27 5.22
N GLN A 37 7.67 -3.24 5.49
CA GLN A 37 7.27 -2.83 6.83
C GLN A 37 5.98 -3.53 7.26
N ASN A 38 5.62 -3.39 8.54
CA ASN A 38 4.36 -3.88 9.11
C ASN A 38 4.07 -5.37 8.86
N GLY A 39 5.11 -6.21 8.75
CA GLY A 39 4.96 -7.66 8.53
C GLY A 39 4.71 -8.06 7.06
N GLY A 40 4.97 -7.16 6.10
CA GLY A 40 4.90 -7.48 4.68
C GLY A 40 5.86 -8.58 4.24
N ILE A 41 5.45 -9.41 3.29
CA ILE A 41 6.26 -10.49 2.74
C ILE A 41 7.09 -9.95 1.58
N CYS A 42 8.41 -10.01 1.71
CA CYS A 42 9.33 -9.54 0.68
C CYS A 42 9.67 -10.61 -0.35
N SER A 43 9.53 -10.26 -1.63
CA SER A 43 10.01 -11.02 -2.78
C SER A 43 11.17 -10.26 -3.42
N ALA A 44 12.36 -10.86 -3.40
CA ALA A 44 13.56 -10.24 -3.94
C ALA A 44 13.55 -10.21 -5.46
N SER A 45 14.24 -9.23 -6.07
CA SER A 45 14.27 -9.04 -7.52
C SER A 45 15.70 -9.05 -8.05
N THR A 46 15.91 -9.75 -9.15
CA THR A 46 17.19 -9.76 -9.88
C THR A 46 17.36 -8.57 -10.82
N LEU A 47 16.28 -7.87 -11.15
CA LEU A 47 16.23 -6.85 -12.21
C LEU A 47 15.88 -5.45 -11.68
N GLY A 48 15.64 -5.30 -10.38
CA GLY A 48 15.22 -4.02 -9.83
C GLY A 48 15.01 -4.06 -8.32
N LYS A 49 14.07 -3.25 -7.84
CA LYS A 49 13.72 -3.20 -6.42
C LYS A 49 12.94 -4.46 -6.01
N PRO A 50 13.09 -4.92 -4.76
CA PRO A 50 12.24 -5.96 -4.20
C PRO A 50 10.77 -5.52 -4.18
N ALA A 51 9.88 -6.49 -4.18
CA ALA A 51 8.43 -6.27 -4.10
C ALA A 51 7.89 -6.75 -2.75
N CYS A 52 6.91 -6.03 -2.22
CA CYS A 52 6.24 -6.39 -0.98
C CYS A 52 4.81 -6.85 -1.22
N ARG A 53 4.42 -7.97 -0.60
CA ARG A 53 3.02 -8.34 -0.42
C ARG A 53 2.58 -7.87 0.97
N CYS A 54 1.68 -6.89 1.01
CA CYS A 54 1.25 -6.29 2.25
C CYS A 54 0.21 -7.13 2.99
N PRO A 55 0.21 -7.11 4.34
CA PRO A 55 -0.88 -7.65 5.13
C PRO A 55 -2.13 -6.77 5.02
N VAL A 56 -3.27 -7.32 5.43
CA VAL A 56 -4.54 -6.59 5.48
C VAL A 56 -4.40 -5.34 6.37
N GLY A 57 -4.92 -4.23 5.89
CA GLY A 57 -4.83 -2.91 6.52
C GLY A 57 -3.63 -2.07 6.09
N PHE A 58 -2.70 -2.60 5.29
CA PHE A 58 -1.50 -1.88 4.83
C PHE A 58 -1.36 -1.85 3.32
N THR A 59 -0.69 -0.80 2.81
CA THR A 59 -0.51 -0.56 1.38
C THR A 59 0.80 0.17 1.07
N GLY A 60 1.04 0.38 -0.22
CA GLY A 60 2.22 1.03 -0.77
C GLY A 60 3.38 0.07 -1.04
N PRO A 61 4.46 0.53 -1.71
CA PRO A 61 5.55 -0.32 -2.17
C PRO A 61 6.30 -1.06 -1.06
N THR A 62 6.29 -0.49 0.15
CA THR A 62 6.97 -1.02 1.35
C THR A 62 6.00 -1.38 2.46
N CYS A 63 4.68 -1.39 2.21
CA CYS A 63 3.64 -1.67 3.21
C CYS A 63 3.66 -0.74 4.43
N LYS A 64 4.20 0.49 4.26
CA LYS A 64 4.31 1.47 5.36
C LYS A 64 2.98 2.20 5.63
N GLN A 65 2.18 2.43 4.60
CA GLN A 65 0.94 3.22 4.68
C GLN A 65 -0.20 2.33 5.14
N ARG A 66 -1.15 2.86 5.94
CA ARG A 66 -2.39 2.12 6.22
C ARG A 66 -3.39 2.38 5.10
N VAL A 67 -4.20 1.38 4.80
CA VAL A 67 -5.25 1.50 3.77
C VAL A 67 -6.28 2.58 4.15
N CYS A 68 -6.59 2.68 5.45
CA CYS A 68 -7.58 3.63 5.96
C CYS A 68 -7.06 5.05 6.16
N ASP A 69 -5.75 5.31 5.97
CA ASP A 69 -5.20 6.65 6.17
C ASP A 69 -5.86 7.64 5.19
N SER A 70 -6.64 8.57 5.73
CA SER A 70 -7.40 9.59 4.97
C SER A 70 -8.32 9.02 3.88
N PHE A 71 -8.73 7.75 4.00
CA PHE A 71 -9.65 7.14 3.04
C PHE A 71 -11.08 7.66 3.25
N CYS A 72 -11.63 7.50 4.45
CA CYS A 72 -12.94 8.04 4.80
C CYS A 72 -12.82 9.52 5.18
N LEU A 73 -13.67 10.35 4.59
CA LEU A 73 -13.77 11.78 4.88
C LEU A 73 -14.84 12.03 5.95
N ASN A 74 -14.92 13.28 6.43
CA ASN A 74 -15.94 13.72 7.38
C ASN A 74 -16.09 12.80 8.60
N GLU A 75 -14.94 12.38 9.14
CA GLU A 75 -14.83 11.51 10.32
C GLU A 75 -15.53 10.14 10.17
N GLY A 76 -15.76 9.69 8.93
CA GLY A 76 -16.26 8.35 8.65
C GLY A 76 -15.35 7.26 9.20
N ILE A 77 -15.96 6.17 9.70
CA ILE A 77 -15.25 5.04 10.29
C ILE A 77 -14.80 4.11 9.15
N CYS A 78 -13.49 3.89 9.04
CA CYS A 78 -12.92 3.01 8.02
C CYS A 78 -12.77 1.58 8.53
N ASP A 79 -13.17 0.62 7.69
CA ASP A 79 -12.94 -0.80 7.89
C ASP A 79 -12.31 -1.41 6.62
N VAL A 80 -11.60 -2.53 6.76
CA VAL A 80 -10.87 -3.18 5.66
C VAL A 80 -11.23 -4.65 5.59
N ASN A 81 -11.70 -5.09 4.43
CA ASN A 81 -12.04 -6.49 4.24
C ASN A 81 -10.80 -7.39 4.05
N THR A 82 -11.01 -8.70 3.94
CA THR A 82 -9.94 -9.68 3.75
C THR A 82 -9.18 -9.52 2.43
N GLY A 83 -9.77 -8.86 1.44
CA GLY A 83 -9.14 -8.49 0.16
C GLY A 83 -8.33 -7.20 0.21
N ASN A 84 -8.16 -6.60 1.39
CA ASN A 84 -7.50 -5.31 1.61
C ASN A 84 -8.22 -4.12 0.96
N GLN A 85 -9.53 -4.26 0.70
CA GLN A 85 -10.39 -3.20 0.19
C GLN A 85 -10.98 -2.41 1.37
N PRO A 86 -10.81 -1.08 1.41
CA PRO A 86 -11.45 -0.24 2.43
C PRO A 86 -12.93 -0.02 2.15
N TYR A 87 -13.68 0.17 3.24
CA TYR A 87 -15.07 0.59 3.26
C TYR A 87 -15.28 1.65 4.34
N CYS A 88 -16.21 2.57 4.12
CA CYS A 88 -16.52 3.65 5.05
C CYS A 88 -17.93 3.51 5.61
N TYR A 89 -18.05 3.57 6.93
CA TYR A 89 -19.31 3.83 7.62
C TYR A 89 -19.40 5.32 7.89
N CYS A 90 -20.35 5.99 7.22
CA CYS A 90 -20.52 7.43 7.34
C CYS A 90 -21.25 7.80 8.62
N LEU A 91 -20.83 8.92 9.21
CA LEU A 91 -21.59 9.58 10.28
C LEU A 91 -22.92 10.10 9.72
N PRO A 92 -23.90 10.39 10.59
CA PRO A 92 -25.12 11.09 10.17
C PRO A 92 -24.77 12.33 9.35
N ASP A 93 -25.57 12.60 8.34
CA ASP A 93 -25.45 13.77 7.46
C ASP A 93 -24.33 13.66 6.43
N PHE A 94 -23.68 12.49 6.30
CA PHE A 94 -22.69 12.25 5.25
C PHE A 94 -23.00 11.00 4.44
N THR A 95 -22.70 11.05 3.15
CA THR A 95 -22.96 9.96 2.20
C THR A 95 -21.86 9.86 1.13
N GLY A 96 -21.95 8.80 0.31
CA GLY A 96 -20.95 8.40 -0.70
C GLY A 96 -19.92 7.40 -0.18
N ASP A 97 -19.20 6.74 -1.09
CA ASP A 97 -18.25 5.65 -0.78
C ASP A 97 -17.12 6.04 0.18
N ARG A 98 -16.81 7.34 0.26
CA ARG A 98 -15.80 7.90 1.15
C ARG A 98 -16.39 8.93 2.11
N CYS A 99 -17.70 8.95 2.28
CA CYS A 99 -18.43 9.94 3.09
C CYS A 99 -18.15 11.39 2.67
N GLN A 100 -17.89 11.61 1.37
CA GLN A 100 -17.44 12.90 0.85
C GLN A 100 -18.55 13.95 0.68
N TYR A 101 -19.81 13.53 0.69
CA TYR A 101 -20.95 14.42 0.47
C TYR A 101 -21.67 14.66 1.79
N SER A 102 -21.97 15.92 2.10
CA SER A 102 -22.90 16.28 3.17
C SER A 102 -24.34 16.17 2.66
N GLU A 103 -25.21 15.50 3.39
CA GLU A 103 -26.64 15.52 3.15
C GLU A 103 -27.18 16.93 3.41
N CYS A 104 -27.89 17.50 2.44
CA CYS A 104 -28.57 18.76 2.63
C CYS A 104 -29.88 18.49 3.38
N TYR A 105 -30.00 18.97 4.62
CA TYR A 105 -31.30 19.09 5.26
C TYR A 105 -32.07 20.23 4.64
N ASP A 106 -32.88 19.94 3.62
CA ASP A 106 -33.89 20.88 3.17
C ASP A 106 -34.92 21.01 4.30
N SER A 107 -34.95 22.16 4.98
CA SER A 107 -35.96 22.49 6.00
C SER A 107 -37.37 22.70 5.42
N ASN A 108 -37.56 22.34 4.15
CA ASN A 108 -38.82 22.42 3.44
C ASN A 108 -39.55 21.06 3.52
N PRO A 109 -40.72 20.98 4.19
CA PRO A 109 -41.46 19.72 4.38
C PRO A 109 -42.00 19.09 3.08
N LEU A 110 -41.77 19.70 1.90
CA LEU A 110 -42.16 19.15 0.59
C LEU A 110 -41.06 18.36 -0.13
N HIS A 111 -39.81 18.36 0.35
CA HIS A 111 -38.70 17.61 -0.27
C HIS A 111 -38.10 16.57 0.70
N GLN A 112 -38.96 15.69 1.23
CA GLN A 112 -38.45 14.54 1.97
C GLN A 112 -37.76 13.57 1.01
N LYS A 113 -36.43 13.53 1.11
CA LYS A 113 -35.50 12.52 0.57
C LYS A 113 -35.45 12.40 -0.95
N PHE A 114 -34.50 13.11 -1.56
CA PHE A 114 -33.91 12.66 -2.81
C PHE A 114 -32.83 11.63 -2.49
N ASP A 115 -33.25 10.37 -2.34
CA ASP A 115 -32.34 9.23 -2.30
C ASP A 115 -31.71 9.11 -3.70
N LEU A 116 -30.40 9.39 -3.81
CA LEU A 116 -29.65 9.28 -5.06
C LEU A 116 -29.47 7.80 -5.51
N SER A 117 -30.07 6.83 -4.81
CA SER A 117 -30.02 5.40 -5.14
C SER A 117 -30.99 4.94 -6.25
N SER A 118 -31.67 5.85 -6.97
CA SER A 118 -32.74 5.50 -7.93
C SER A 118 -32.44 5.84 -9.40
N ILE A 119 -31.19 5.69 -9.85
CA ILE A 119 -30.85 5.62 -11.29
C ILE A 119 -30.53 4.18 -11.66
#